data_AF-A0A1V9EDQ5-F1
#
_entry.id   AF-A0A1V9EDQ5-F1
#
_cell.length_a   1.000
_cell.length_b   1.000
_cell.length_c   1.000
_cell.angle_alpha   90.00
_cell.angle_beta   90.00
_cell.angle_gamma   90.00
#
_symmetry.space_group_name_H-M   'P 1'
#
loop_
_entity.id
_entity.type
_entity.pdbx_description
1 polymer ?
#
loop_
_entity_poly.entity_id
_entity_poly.type
_entity_poly.pdbx_seq_one_letter_code
_entity_poly.pdbx_strand_id
1 'polypeptide(L)'
;MNEPLNTSRPGISFSGKSYNKHPQWYNQPLRLSEEQLNNPILVFDDFFQGYHLNETREVLWQWLLAVISSDGSIASEPLERSNHIYFYEKLEEVLEAAFVIKTNQPAGEINTPSTRTTHPESNPDAGEIFNKEKRLIEYVNDDPLYVIGYVFNPAKWYPNCLKEWVEIALVSEDDAYWNADDRQTLVTFMDHLHFLIESLYIINLQRISDSSKKEWGQKVYTPHLLSKQQAGNPRQVIMEFFEKYPMVYIMRELEDLLEAGISHTGPW
;
A
#
# COMPACT_ATOMS: atom_id res chain seq x y z
N MET A 1 1.31 30.64 -11.62
CA MET A 1 -0.02 30.28 -12.16
C MET A 1 0.09 28.84 -12.57
N ASN A 2 -0.62 27.93 -11.90
CA ASN A 2 -0.57 26.50 -12.20
C ASN A 2 -1.65 26.21 -13.25
N GLU A 3 -1.25 25.68 -14.39
CA GLU A 3 -2.18 25.19 -15.41
C GLU A 3 -2.89 23.92 -14.91
N PRO A 4 -4.19 23.75 -15.20
CA PRO A 4 -4.93 22.56 -14.83
C PRO A 4 -4.52 21.36 -15.70
N LEU A 5 -4.28 20.21 -15.03
CA LEU A 5 -3.85 18.91 -15.60
C LEU A 5 -4.88 18.21 -16.51
N ASN A 6 -5.85 18.92 -17.08
CA ASN A 6 -6.92 18.28 -17.84
C ASN A 6 -7.06 18.84 -19.26
N THR A 7 -6.38 18.20 -20.21
CA THR A 7 -6.67 18.28 -21.65
C THR A 7 -7.60 17.13 -22.06
N SER A 8 -8.77 17.03 -21.41
CA SER A 8 -9.86 16.17 -21.89
C SER A 8 -10.19 16.54 -23.35
N ARG A 9 -10.46 15.53 -24.18
CA ARG A 9 -10.95 15.71 -25.56
C ARG A 9 -12.03 16.80 -25.61
N PRO A 10 -11.97 17.75 -26.58
CA PRO A 10 -13.03 18.73 -26.77
C PRO A 10 -14.36 18.01 -26.99
N GLY A 11 -15.28 18.11 -26.02
CA GLY A 11 -16.62 17.51 -26.12
C GLY A 11 -17.08 16.66 -24.94
N ILE A 12 -16.18 16.25 -24.02
CA ILE A 12 -16.56 15.48 -22.83
C ILE A 12 -16.56 16.41 -21.62
N SER A 13 -17.68 17.08 -21.39
CA SER A 13 -17.94 17.79 -20.13
C SER A 13 -18.19 16.76 -19.03
N PHE A 14 -17.25 16.63 -18.08
CA PHE A 14 -17.49 15.86 -16.87
C PHE A 14 -18.54 16.59 -16.01
N SER A 15 -19.79 16.18 -16.15
CA SER A 15 -20.88 16.55 -15.24
C SER A 15 -20.85 15.61 -14.04
N GLY A 16 -20.00 15.93 -13.06
CA GLY A 16 -19.96 15.19 -11.81
C GLY A 16 -21.29 15.34 -11.04
N LYS A 17 -22.06 14.24 -10.95
CA LYS A 17 -22.96 13.81 -9.85
C LYS A 17 -23.81 12.63 -10.34
N SER A 18 -23.62 11.40 -9.84
CA SER A 18 -24.65 10.35 -10.02
C SER A 18 -24.70 9.34 -8.87
N TYR A 19 -25.42 9.69 -7.82
CA TYR A 19 -26.33 8.70 -7.23
C TYR A 19 -27.51 8.59 -8.20
N ASN A 20 -27.85 7.40 -8.70
CA ASN A 20 -28.93 7.23 -9.65
C ASN A 20 -30.25 7.75 -9.04
N LYS A 21 -30.79 8.86 -9.54
CA LYS A 21 -32.06 9.45 -9.07
C LYS A 21 -33.29 8.90 -9.79
N HIS A 22 -33.11 7.91 -10.66
CA HIS A 22 -34.15 7.32 -11.50
C HIS A 22 -34.31 5.82 -11.12
N PRO A 23 -35.27 5.48 -10.24
CA PRO A 23 -35.46 4.11 -9.75
C PRO A 23 -35.65 3.07 -10.87
N GLN A 24 -36.21 3.49 -12.01
CA GLN A 24 -36.41 2.65 -13.19
C GLN A 24 -35.12 2.23 -13.91
N TRP A 25 -33.98 2.84 -13.60
CA TRP A 25 -32.67 2.55 -14.21
C TRP A 25 -31.71 1.87 -13.23
N TYR A 26 -32.23 1.25 -12.17
CA TYR A 26 -31.44 0.73 -11.07
C TYR A 26 -30.29 -0.21 -11.51
N ASN A 27 -30.48 -0.98 -12.59
CA ASN A 27 -29.50 -1.94 -13.12
C ASN A 27 -29.13 -1.70 -14.60
N GLN A 28 -29.17 -0.46 -15.09
CA GLN A 28 -28.80 -0.14 -16.48
C GLN A 28 -27.51 0.68 -16.54
N PRO A 29 -26.61 0.46 -17.51
CA PRO A 29 -25.43 1.30 -17.69
C PRO A 29 -25.83 2.75 -18.00
N LEU A 30 -25.37 3.69 -17.19
CA LEU A 30 -25.75 5.11 -17.30
C LEU A 30 -24.75 5.96 -18.09
N ARG A 31 -23.50 5.51 -18.19
CA ARG A 31 -22.37 6.33 -18.68
C ARG A 31 -21.73 5.83 -19.96
N LEU A 32 -22.13 4.65 -20.44
CA LEU A 32 -21.56 4.06 -21.64
C LEU A 32 -22.23 4.65 -22.88
N SER A 33 -21.44 4.98 -23.90
CA SER A 33 -21.96 5.31 -25.23
C SER A 33 -22.57 4.08 -25.92
N GLU A 34 -23.34 4.27 -26.99
CA GLU A 34 -23.85 3.15 -27.79
C GLU A 34 -22.71 2.25 -28.32
N GLU A 35 -21.58 2.84 -28.68
CA GLU A 35 -20.39 2.10 -29.12
C GLU A 35 -19.82 1.25 -27.98
N GLN A 36 -19.67 1.82 -26.78
CA GLN A 36 -19.19 1.11 -25.60
C GLN A 36 -20.20 0.05 -25.10
N LEU A 37 -21.50 0.25 -25.30
CA LEU A 37 -22.51 -0.77 -25.01
C LEU A 37 -22.37 -1.98 -25.95
N ASN A 38 -22.06 -1.74 -27.22
CA ASN A 38 -21.83 -2.80 -28.21
C ASN A 38 -20.45 -3.45 -28.06
N ASN A 39 -19.46 -2.72 -27.54
CA ASN A 39 -18.12 -3.24 -27.26
C ASN A 39 -17.56 -2.66 -25.94
N PRO A 40 -17.86 -3.30 -24.79
CA PRO A 40 -17.46 -2.81 -23.46
C PRO A 40 -15.94 -2.76 -23.24
N ILE A 41 -15.17 -3.52 -24.03
CA ILE A 41 -13.70 -3.57 -23.88
C ILE A 41 -13.07 -2.22 -24.22
N LEU A 42 -13.71 -1.42 -25.08
CA LEU A 42 -13.27 -0.05 -25.38
C LEU A 42 -13.18 0.82 -24.12
N VAL A 43 -14.00 0.54 -23.10
CA VAL A 43 -13.95 1.23 -21.81
C VAL A 43 -12.66 0.89 -21.06
N PHE A 44 -12.25 -0.38 -21.10
CA PHE A 44 -11.02 -0.83 -20.45
C PHE A 44 -9.77 -0.31 -21.16
N ASP A 45 -9.80 -0.23 -22.50
CA ASP A 45 -8.70 0.36 -23.26
C ASP A 45 -8.49 1.83 -22.91
N ASP A 46 -9.57 2.62 -22.95
CA ASP A 46 -9.54 4.05 -22.58
C ASP A 46 -9.09 4.23 -21.12
N PHE A 47 -9.67 3.45 -20.20
CA PHE A 47 -9.34 3.51 -18.78
C PHE A 47 -7.87 3.16 -18.50
N PHE A 48 -7.38 2.01 -19.00
CA PHE A 48 -6.01 1.56 -18.74
C PHE A 48 -4.95 2.25 -19.60
N GLN A 49 -5.35 3.06 -20.58
CA GLN A 49 -4.47 4.01 -21.26
C GLN A 49 -4.22 5.25 -20.40
N GLY A 50 -5.23 5.70 -19.64
CA GLY A 50 -5.14 6.87 -18.76
C GLY A 50 -4.72 6.57 -17.32
N TYR A 51 -4.95 5.35 -16.83
CA TYR A 51 -4.66 4.95 -15.46
C TYR A 51 -3.98 3.57 -15.44
N HIS A 52 -2.76 3.48 -14.93
CA HIS A 52 -2.11 2.18 -14.77
C HIS A 52 -2.80 1.38 -13.65
N LEU A 53 -2.87 0.05 -13.79
CA LEU A 53 -3.54 -0.82 -12.80
C LEU A 53 -3.02 -0.57 -11.37
N ASN A 54 -1.71 -0.39 -11.19
CA ASN A 54 -1.13 -0.10 -9.88
C ASN A 54 -1.55 1.27 -9.32
N GLU A 55 -1.71 2.29 -10.17
CA GLU A 55 -2.20 3.60 -9.74
C GLU A 55 -3.67 3.53 -9.35
N THR A 56 -4.46 2.74 -10.08
CA THR A 56 -5.87 2.49 -9.71
C THR A 56 -5.97 1.84 -8.33
N ARG A 57 -5.14 0.82 -8.03
CA ARG A 57 -5.08 0.23 -6.67
C ARG A 57 -4.74 1.26 -5.60
N GLU A 58 -3.73 2.09 -5.86
CA GLU A 58 -3.32 3.15 -4.92
C GLU A 58 -4.45 4.17 -4.67
N VAL A 59 -5.14 4.61 -5.72
CA VAL A 59 -6.28 5.54 -5.59
C VAL A 59 -7.42 4.89 -4.81
N LEU A 60 -7.75 3.63 -5.09
CA LEU A 60 -8.78 2.91 -4.34
C LEU A 60 -8.40 2.74 -2.87
N TRP A 61 -7.13 2.43 -2.58
CA TRP A 61 -6.64 2.30 -1.22
C TRP A 61 -6.73 3.63 -0.46
N GLN A 62 -6.32 4.73 -1.10
CA GLN A 62 -6.48 6.06 -0.52
C GLN A 62 -7.95 6.42 -0.26
N TRP A 63 -8.86 6.01 -1.14
CA TRP A 63 -10.29 6.21 -0.92
C TRP A 63 -10.81 5.38 0.24
N LEU A 64 -10.41 4.11 0.34
CA LEU A 64 -10.77 3.26 1.47
C LEU A 64 -10.25 3.86 2.78
N LEU A 65 -8.97 4.20 2.85
CA LEU A 65 -8.37 4.83 4.02
C LEU A 65 -9.11 6.10 4.43
N ALA A 66 -9.40 6.98 3.47
CA ALA A 66 -10.17 8.19 3.75
C ALA A 66 -11.56 7.86 4.31
N VAL A 67 -12.23 6.83 3.80
CA VAL A 67 -13.54 6.41 4.30
C VAL A 67 -13.45 5.84 5.72
N ILE A 68 -12.49 4.95 6.01
CA ILE A 68 -12.43 4.26 7.31
C ILE A 68 -11.81 5.10 8.42
N SER A 69 -10.93 6.05 8.07
CA SER A 69 -10.20 6.89 9.05
C SER A 69 -10.82 8.27 9.29
N SER A 70 -11.86 8.66 8.54
CA SER A 70 -12.51 9.96 8.74
C SER A 70 -13.51 9.91 9.90
N ASP A 71 -13.40 10.86 10.82
CA ASP A 71 -14.39 11.06 11.88
C ASP A 71 -15.79 11.32 11.29
N GLY A 72 -16.79 10.59 11.77
CA GLY A 72 -18.18 10.72 11.31
C GLY A 72 -18.40 10.25 9.86
N SER A 73 -17.52 9.41 9.32
CA SER A 73 -17.72 8.81 8.00
C SER A 73 -18.88 7.81 7.99
N ILE A 74 -19.27 7.40 6.78
CA ILE A 74 -20.24 6.32 6.57
C ILE A 74 -19.74 4.94 7.08
N ALA A 75 -18.46 4.84 7.44
CA ALA A 75 -17.82 3.66 8.01
C ALA A 75 -17.52 3.83 9.51
N SER A 76 -18.27 4.70 10.20
CA SER A 76 -18.12 4.91 11.65
C SER A 76 -18.50 3.66 12.47
N GLU A 77 -19.52 2.92 12.01
CA GLU A 77 -19.95 1.68 12.64
C GLU A 77 -19.06 0.50 12.20
N PRO A 78 -18.66 -0.42 13.11
CA PRO A 78 -17.77 -1.53 12.78
C PRO A 78 -18.27 -2.41 11.62
N LEU A 79 -19.58 -2.72 11.60
CA LEU A 79 -20.18 -3.52 10.53
C LEU A 79 -20.12 -2.78 9.18
N GLU A 80 -20.40 -1.48 9.16
CA GLU A 80 -20.32 -0.69 7.95
C GLU A 80 -18.87 -0.57 7.46
N ARG A 81 -17.90 -0.40 8.37
CA ARG A 81 -16.48 -0.43 8.03
C ARG A 81 -16.07 -1.73 7.35
N SER A 82 -16.47 -2.86 7.93
CA SER A 82 -16.24 -4.19 7.35
C SER A 82 -16.85 -4.32 5.95
N ASN A 83 -18.08 -3.84 5.75
CA ASN A 83 -18.73 -3.82 4.44
C ASN A 83 -17.95 -3.00 3.39
N HIS A 84 -17.38 -1.87 3.78
CA HIS A 84 -16.59 -1.02 2.87
C HIS A 84 -15.25 -1.65 2.50
N ILE A 85 -14.59 -2.32 3.45
CA ILE A 85 -13.36 -3.10 3.19
C ILE A 85 -13.67 -4.23 2.20
N TYR A 86 -14.72 -5.03 2.47
CA TYR A 86 -15.13 -6.11 1.57
C TYR A 86 -15.50 -5.59 0.16
N PHE A 87 -16.21 -4.48 0.08
CA PHE A 87 -16.54 -3.85 -1.20
C PHE A 87 -15.29 -3.40 -1.97
N TYR A 88 -14.32 -2.81 -1.27
CA TYR A 88 -13.03 -2.43 -1.84
C TYR A 88 -12.30 -3.64 -2.44
N GLU A 89 -12.19 -4.75 -1.70
CA GLU A 89 -11.54 -5.98 -2.18
C GLU A 89 -12.22 -6.51 -3.45
N LYS A 90 -13.55 -6.53 -3.48
CA LYS A 90 -14.31 -6.96 -4.66
C LYS A 90 -14.18 -6.02 -5.84
N LEU A 91 -14.03 -4.73 -5.60
CA LEU A 91 -13.78 -3.75 -6.65
C LEU A 91 -12.38 -3.94 -7.25
N GLU A 92 -11.36 -4.20 -6.42
CA GLU A 92 -10.02 -4.53 -6.90
C GLU A 92 -10.02 -5.81 -7.75
N GLU A 93 -10.67 -6.90 -7.28
CA GLU A 93 -10.80 -8.15 -8.05
C GLU A 93 -11.42 -7.92 -9.44
N VAL A 94 -12.47 -7.10 -9.52
CA VAL A 94 -13.14 -6.76 -10.80
C VAL A 94 -12.22 -5.96 -11.73
N LEU A 95 -11.45 -5.01 -11.19
CA LEU A 95 -10.51 -4.21 -11.97
C LEU A 95 -9.34 -5.05 -12.48
N GLU A 96 -8.83 -5.98 -11.68
CA GLU A 96 -7.81 -6.93 -12.11
C GLU A 96 -8.34 -7.85 -13.22
N ALA A 97 -9.56 -8.37 -13.06
CA ALA A 97 -10.22 -9.16 -14.10
C ALA A 97 -10.38 -8.36 -15.41
N ALA A 98 -10.79 -7.09 -15.32
CA ALA A 98 -10.91 -6.19 -16.48
C ALA A 98 -9.55 -5.98 -17.17
N PHE A 99 -8.47 -5.82 -16.40
CA PHE A 99 -7.11 -5.69 -16.93
C PHE A 99 -6.65 -6.98 -17.64
N VAL A 100 -6.94 -8.14 -17.06
CA VAL A 100 -6.63 -9.45 -17.65
C VAL A 100 -7.39 -9.64 -18.97
N ILE A 101 -8.69 -9.30 -19.00
CA ILE A 101 -9.50 -9.35 -20.23
C ILE A 101 -8.89 -8.47 -21.33
N LYS A 102 -8.49 -7.25 -20.98
CA LYS A 102 -7.86 -6.31 -21.91
C LYS A 102 -6.50 -6.79 -22.42
N THR A 103 -5.67 -7.39 -21.56
CA THR A 103 -4.32 -7.85 -21.93
C THR A 103 -4.32 -9.17 -22.70
N ASN A 104 -5.32 -10.03 -22.49
CA ASN A 104 -5.44 -11.30 -23.20
C ASN A 104 -6.14 -11.19 -24.56
N GLN A 105 -6.58 -10.00 -24.98
CA GLN A 105 -7.12 -9.84 -26.31
C GLN A 105 -6.02 -10.00 -27.37
N PRO A 106 -6.18 -10.93 -28.35
CA PRO A 106 -5.28 -10.98 -29.48
C PRO A 106 -5.44 -9.68 -30.28
N ALA A 107 -4.32 -9.07 -30.66
CA ALA A 107 -4.24 -7.78 -31.38
C ALA A 107 -4.88 -7.78 -32.81
N GLY A 108 -5.74 -8.75 -33.13
CA GLY A 108 -6.22 -9.05 -34.47
C GLY A 108 -7.69 -8.71 -34.78
N GLU A 109 -8.49 -8.20 -33.85
CA GLU A 109 -9.90 -7.88 -34.11
C GLU A 109 -10.23 -6.40 -33.84
N ILE A 110 -9.44 -5.50 -34.43
CA ILE A 110 -9.90 -4.12 -34.67
C ILE A 110 -10.35 -4.05 -36.13
N ASN A 111 -11.64 -4.27 -36.36
CA ASN A 111 -12.28 -3.91 -37.62
C ASN A 111 -12.21 -2.39 -37.79
N THR A 112 -11.27 -1.89 -38.59
CA THR A 112 -11.30 -0.51 -39.11
C THR A 112 -11.59 -0.53 -40.61
N PRO A 113 -12.61 0.17 -41.10
CA PRO A 113 -12.62 0.64 -42.48
C PRO A 113 -11.75 1.90 -42.58
N SER A 114 -10.57 1.75 -43.21
CA SER A 114 -9.77 2.71 -44.00
C SER A 114 -9.76 4.20 -43.60
N THR A 115 -8.60 4.86 -43.50
CA THR A 115 -7.84 5.30 -44.69
C THR A 115 -6.39 5.70 -44.37
N ARG A 116 -5.48 5.35 -45.28
CA ARG A 116 -4.09 5.84 -45.39
C ARG A 116 -4.03 7.36 -45.53
N THR A 117 -3.04 8.00 -44.93
CA THR A 117 -2.13 8.92 -45.66
C THR A 117 -0.75 8.92 -44.98
N THR A 118 0.26 8.67 -45.79
CA THR A 118 1.70 8.75 -45.49
C THR A 118 2.16 10.19 -45.35
N HIS A 119 2.91 10.50 -44.28
CA HIS A 119 4.00 11.48 -44.31
C HIS A 119 5.06 11.13 -43.24
N PRO A 120 6.36 11.18 -43.56
CA PRO A 120 7.43 11.02 -42.58
C PRO A 120 7.81 12.39 -42.03
N GLU A 121 7.44 12.68 -40.79
CA GLU A 121 7.97 13.81 -40.04
C GLU A 121 8.52 13.32 -38.70
N SER A 122 9.69 13.88 -38.41
CA SER A 122 10.53 13.72 -37.23
C SER A 122 9.76 13.53 -35.93
N ASN A 123 10.18 12.53 -35.14
CA ASN A 123 9.92 12.40 -33.72
C ASN A 123 10.83 13.35 -32.93
N PRO A 124 10.33 14.44 -32.35
CA PRO A 124 10.72 14.89 -31.03
C PRO A 124 9.65 14.42 -30.03
N ASP A 125 10.05 14.08 -28.81
CA ASP A 125 9.22 13.51 -27.74
C ASP A 125 8.77 12.05 -27.93
N ALA A 126 9.72 11.13 -27.72
CA ALA A 126 9.38 9.94 -26.96
C ALA A 126 8.95 10.44 -25.57
N GLY A 127 7.63 10.53 -25.36
CA GLY A 127 7.04 11.03 -24.12
C GLY A 127 7.74 10.46 -22.91
N GLU A 128 8.08 11.32 -21.95
CA GLU A 128 8.65 10.92 -20.67
C GLU A 128 7.75 9.83 -20.07
N ILE A 129 8.25 8.59 -20.10
CA ILE A 129 7.60 7.47 -19.41
C ILE A 129 7.79 7.77 -17.92
N PHE A 130 6.72 8.24 -17.27
CA PHE A 130 6.68 8.46 -15.83
C PHE A 130 6.73 7.12 -15.10
N ASN A 131 7.93 6.55 -14.99
CA ASN A 131 8.17 5.40 -14.12
C ASN A 131 8.29 5.91 -12.68
N LYS A 132 7.33 5.56 -11.82
CA LYS A 132 7.48 5.74 -10.38
C LYS A 132 8.64 4.86 -9.88
N GLU A 133 9.35 5.36 -8.88
CA GLU A 133 10.41 4.63 -8.20
C GLU A 133 9.84 3.37 -7.53
N LYS A 134 10.57 2.25 -7.60
CA LYS A 134 10.21 1.01 -6.87
C LYS A 134 10.06 1.30 -5.37
N ARG A 135 9.10 0.63 -4.73
CA ARG A 135 8.93 0.65 -3.26
C ARG A 135 10.04 -0.17 -2.59
N LEU A 136 10.32 0.13 -1.32
CA LEU A 136 11.35 -0.57 -0.54
C LEU A 136 11.16 -2.10 -0.50
N ILE A 137 9.92 -2.55 -0.35
CA ILE A 137 9.60 -3.99 -0.30
C ILE A 137 10.02 -4.72 -1.59
N GLU A 138 9.99 -4.04 -2.73
CA GLU A 138 10.37 -4.61 -4.03
C GLU A 138 11.88 -4.81 -4.16
N TYR A 139 12.68 -4.14 -3.32
CA TYR A 139 14.13 -4.36 -3.27
C TYR A 139 14.52 -5.49 -2.31
N VAL A 140 13.61 -6.08 -1.53
CA VAL A 140 14.00 -7.08 -0.50
C VAL A 140 14.64 -8.32 -1.12
N ASN A 141 14.19 -8.75 -2.30
CA ASN A 141 14.78 -9.89 -3.01
C ASN A 141 16.07 -9.54 -3.76
N ASP A 142 16.22 -8.28 -4.18
CA ASP A 142 17.35 -7.82 -4.99
C ASP A 142 18.53 -7.35 -4.11
N ASP A 143 18.25 -6.51 -3.12
CA ASP A 143 19.20 -5.94 -2.16
C ASP A 143 18.52 -5.71 -0.78
N PRO A 144 18.37 -6.75 0.05
CA PRO A 144 17.77 -6.62 1.39
C PRO A 144 18.57 -5.69 2.30
N LEU A 145 19.86 -5.56 2.04
CA LEU A 145 20.76 -4.71 2.79
C LEU A 145 20.52 -3.22 2.47
N TYR A 146 20.19 -2.87 1.23
CA TYR A 146 19.71 -1.52 0.88
C TYR A 146 18.43 -1.18 1.66
N VAL A 147 17.46 -2.10 1.73
CA VAL A 147 16.20 -1.90 2.45
C VAL A 147 16.45 -1.62 3.93
N ILE A 148 17.27 -2.45 4.58
CA ILE A 148 17.69 -2.24 5.98
C ILE A 148 18.35 -0.87 6.14
N GLY A 149 19.26 -0.50 5.24
CA GLY A 149 19.94 0.80 5.30
C GLY A 149 18.99 2.00 5.18
N TYR A 150 17.94 1.85 4.37
CA TYR A 150 16.92 2.88 4.19
C TYR A 150 16.02 3.01 5.43
N VAL A 151 15.46 1.89 5.90
CA VAL A 151 14.53 1.86 7.05
C VAL A 151 15.21 2.39 8.31
N PHE A 152 16.43 1.92 8.56
CA PHE A 152 17.20 2.26 9.76
C PHE A 152 18.10 3.48 9.57
N ASN A 153 17.78 4.36 8.62
CA ASN A 153 18.52 5.60 8.41
C ASN A 153 18.38 6.49 9.66
N PRO A 154 19.49 6.84 10.35
CA PRO A 154 19.41 7.64 11.58
C PRO A 154 18.74 9.00 11.44
N ALA A 155 18.66 9.57 10.24
CA ALA A 155 17.96 10.82 10.00
C ALA A 155 16.43 10.68 9.97
N LYS A 156 15.92 9.45 9.80
CA LYS A 156 14.49 9.13 9.66
C LYS A 156 13.96 8.12 10.69
N TRP A 157 14.85 7.47 11.43
CA TRP A 157 14.51 6.38 12.35
C TRP A 157 13.70 6.89 13.54
N TYR A 158 12.53 6.29 13.79
CA TYR A 158 11.67 6.60 14.92
C TYR A 158 11.34 5.33 15.71
N PRO A 159 12.08 5.03 16.79
CA PRO A 159 11.98 3.75 17.49
C PRO A 159 10.67 3.60 18.31
N ASN A 160 9.95 4.69 18.57
CA ASN A 160 8.81 4.66 19.50
C ASN A 160 7.49 4.24 18.83
N CYS A 161 7.39 4.22 17.49
CA CYS A 161 6.14 3.89 16.81
C CYS A 161 5.59 2.52 17.23
N LEU A 162 6.44 1.50 17.41
CA LEU A 162 5.99 0.18 17.81
C LEU A 162 5.47 0.14 19.24
N LYS A 163 6.05 0.93 20.14
CA LYS A 163 5.56 1.02 21.52
C LYS A 163 4.13 1.59 21.56
N GLU A 164 3.89 2.64 20.79
CA GLU A 164 2.58 3.26 20.65
C GLU A 164 1.56 2.27 20.09
N TRP A 165 1.93 1.50 19.06
CA TRP A 165 1.03 0.51 18.46
C TRP A 165 0.66 -0.61 19.43
N VAL A 166 1.59 -1.06 20.26
CA VAL A 166 1.32 -2.07 21.30
C VAL A 166 0.44 -1.51 22.39
N GLU A 167 0.68 -0.28 22.83
CA GLU A 167 -0.18 0.37 23.82
C GLU A 167 -1.62 0.45 23.32
N ILE A 168 -1.81 0.82 22.05
CA ILE A 168 -3.11 0.87 21.40
C ILE A 168 -3.77 -0.52 21.35
N ALA A 169 -3.05 -1.54 20.91
CA ALA A 169 -3.56 -2.91 20.88
C ALA A 169 -3.91 -3.46 22.27
N LEU A 170 -3.21 -3.04 23.33
CA LEU A 170 -3.52 -3.50 24.68
C LEU A 170 -4.73 -2.80 25.30
N VAL A 171 -5.09 -1.61 24.82
CA VAL A 171 -6.27 -0.85 25.32
C VAL A 171 -7.50 -0.98 24.44
N SER A 172 -7.37 -1.49 23.21
CA SER A 172 -8.51 -1.74 22.34
C SER A 172 -9.40 -2.83 22.94
N GLU A 173 -10.72 -2.63 22.87
CA GLU A 173 -11.71 -3.59 23.37
C GLU A 173 -12.20 -4.55 22.28
N ASP A 174 -12.03 -4.19 21.00
CA ASP A 174 -12.55 -4.89 19.82
C ASP A 174 -11.41 -5.45 18.95
N ASP A 175 -10.41 -6.11 19.54
CA ASP A 175 -9.29 -6.68 18.78
C ASP A 175 -8.94 -8.14 19.14
N ALA A 176 -7.89 -8.64 18.48
CA ALA A 176 -7.36 -9.98 18.67
C ALA A 176 -6.83 -10.25 20.10
N TYR A 177 -6.66 -9.20 20.93
CA TYR A 177 -6.02 -9.24 22.23
C TYR A 177 -7.00 -8.96 23.38
N TRP A 178 -8.29 -9.29 23.21
CA TRP A 178 -9.34 -9.04 24.20
C TRP A 178 -9.14 -9.80 25.53
N ASN A 179 -8.43 -10.93 25.54
CA ASN A 179 -8.17 -11.71 26.76
C ASN A 179 -6.72 -11.61 27.24
N ALA A 180 -6.50 -11.94 28.52
CA ALA A 180 -5.21 -11.77 29.19
C ALA A 180 -4.09 -12.64 28.61
N ASP A 181 -4.42 -13.84 28.11
CA ASP A 181 -3.42 -14.77 27.56
C ASP A 181 -2.92 -14.27 26.20
N ASP A 182 -3.80 -13.74 25.36
CA ASP A 182 -3.45 -13.15 24.08
C ASP A 182 -2.62 -11.86 24.26
N ARG A 183 -2.96 -11.02 25.25
CA ARG A 183 -2.14 -9.85 25.61
C ARG A 183 -0.74 -10.24 26.06
N GLN A 184 -0.62 -11.28 26.88
CA GLN A 184 0.67 -11.77 27.32
C GLN A 184 1.49 -12.34 26.14
N THR A 185 0.80 -12.99 25.18
CA THR A 185 1.41 -13.48 23.95
C THR A 185 1.93 -12.32 23.11
N LEU A 186 1.13 -11.28 22.89
CA LEU A 186 1.53 -10.07 22.17
C LEU A 186 2.75 -9.40 22.83
N VAL A 187 2.71 -9.17 24.14
CA VAL A 187 3.86 -8.57 24.87
C VAL A 187 5.12 -9.41 24.67
N THR A 188 5.00 -10.73 24.76
CA THR A 188 6.13 -11.65 24.55
C THR A 188 6.64 -11.59 23.11
N PHE A 189 5.77 -11.54 22.11
CA PHE A 189 6.15 -11.38 20.71
C PHE A 189 6.87 -10.05 20.49
N MET A 190 6.35 -8.97 21.06
CA MET A 190 6.89 -7.61 20.92
C MET A 190 8.26 -7.45 21.57
N ASP A 191 8.51 -8.08 22.71
CA ASP A 191 9.85 -8.11 23.32
C ASP A 191 10.89 -8.72 22.36
N HIS A 192 10.56 -9.84 21.71
CA HIS A 192 11.46 -10.46 20.73
C HIS A 192 11.54 -9.67 19.42
N LEU A 193 10.45 -9.02 18.99
CA LEU A 193 10.45 -8.16 17.80
C LEU A 193 11.38 -6.95 18.02
N HIS A 194 11.40 -6.38 19.22
CA HIS A 194 12.36 -5.32 19.54
C HIS A 194 13.81 -5.81 19.47
N PHE A 195 14.11 -7.04 19.91
CA PHE A 195 15.46 -7.62 19.74
C PHE A 195 15.83 -7.80 18.27
N LEU A 196 14.89 -8.24 17.42
CA LEU A 196 15.08 -8.32 15.97
C LEU A 196 15.41 -6.95 15.39
N ILE A 197 14.64 -5.92 15.74
CA ILE A 197 14.82 -4.55 15.24
C ILE A 197 16.16 -3.96 15.67
N GLU A 198 16.54 -4.11 16.95
CA GLU A 198 17.86 -3.68 17.41
C GLU A 198 18.99 -4.40 16.68
N SER A 199 18.83 -5.70 16.41
CA SER A 199 19.81 -6.50 15.67
C SER A 199 19.98 -5.98 14.24
N LEU A 200 18.88 -5.66 13.54
CA LEU A 200 18.89 -5.06 12.20
C LEU A 200 19.53 -3.67 12.22
N TYR A 201 19.24 -2.86 13.23
CA TYR A 201 19.85 -1.55 13.41
C TYR A 201 21.37 -1.64 13.62
N ILE A 202 21.84 -2.58 14.46
CA ILE A 202 23.27 -2.83 14.65
C ILE A 202 23.93 -3.26 13.34
N ILE A 203 23.31 -4.16 12.58
CA ILE A 203 23.81 -4.57 11.25
C ILE A 203 23.92 -3.36 10.32
N ASN A 204 22.94 -2.45 10.34
CA ASN A 204 23.03 -1.20 9.58
C ASN A 204 24.23 -0.34 10.02
N LEU A 205 24.37 -0.08 11.32
CA LEU A 205 25.48 0.71 11.86
C LEU A 205 26.86 0.11 11.56
N GLN A 206 26.97 -1.22 11.52
CA GLN A 206 28.22 -1.90 11.18
C GLN A 206 28.63 -1.70 9.72
N ARG A 207 27.66 -1.45 8.82
CA ARG A 207 27.91 -1.23 7.39
C ARG A 207 28.29 0.22 7.05
N ILE A 208 27.88 1.17 7.87
CA ILE A 208 28.24 2.58 7.67
C ILE A 208 29.75 2.74 7.86
N SER A 209 30.46 2.98 6.76
CA SER A 209 31.92 3.16 6.76
C SER A 209 32.36 4.54 7.29
N ASP A 210 31.48 5.54 7.15
CA ASP A 210 31.71 6.91 7.62
C ASP A 210 31.56 6.98 9.15
N SER A 211 32.68 7.24 9.84
CA SER A 211 32.71 7.30 11.31
C SER A 211 31.78 8.36 11.89
N SER A 212 31.63 9.51 11.21
CA SER A 212 30.77 10.61 11.68
C SER A 212 29.29 10.23 11.62
N LYS A 213 28.87 9.57 10.53
CA LYS A 213 27.49 9.07 10.38
C LYS A 213 27.19 7.95 11.37
N LYS A 214 28.18 7.10 11.65
CA LYS A 214 28.07 6.02 12.62
C LYS A 214 27.92 6.56 14.05
N GLU A 215 28.74 7.52 14.45
CA GLU A 215 28.62 8.22 15.73
C GLU A 215 27.28 8.95 15.87
N TRP A 216 26.81 9.60 14.79
CA TRP A 216 25.50 10.22 14.77
C TRP A 216 24.39 9.19 14.97
N GLY A 217 24.44 8.05 14.27
CA GLY A 217 23.49 6.95 14.46
C GLY A 217 23.42 6.47 15.91
N GLN A 218 24.57 6.30 16.56
CA GLN A 218 24.61 5.90 17.98
C GLN A 218 23.99 6.95 18.91
N LYS A 219 24.05 8.24 18.57
CA LYS A 219 23.40 9.32 19.33
C LYS A 219 21.89 9.35 19.13
N VAL A 220 21.41 9.08 17.91
CA VAL A 220 19.96 9.04 17.60
C VAL A 220 19.29 7.89 18.33
N TYR A 221 19.91 6.72 18.30
CA TYR A 221 19.40 5.54 18.99
C TYR A 221 20.55 4.69 19.49
N THR A 222 20.56 4.43 20.79
CA THR A 222 21.53 3.57 21.44
C THR A 222 20.90 2.21 21.71
N PRO A 223 21.36 1.14 21.03
CA PRO A 223 20.94 -0.21 21.34
C PRO A 223 21.23 -0.56 22.81
N HIS A 224 20.22 -1.00 23.53
CA HIS A 224 20.25 -1.29 24.96
C HIS A 224 19.45 -2.53 25.37
N LEU A 225 18.64 -3.10 24.48
CA LEU A 225 17.84 -4.29 24.75
C LEU A 225 18.67 -5.57 24.61
N LEU A 226 19.59 -5.61 23.63
CA LEU A 226 20.48 -6.74 23.42
C LEU A 226 21.62 -6.79 24.45
N SER A 227 21.90 -7.98 24.97
CA SER A 227 23.13 -8.23 25.75
C SER A 227 24.39 -7.99 24.91
N LYS A 228 25.55 -7.80 25.55
CA LYS A 228 26.84 -7.65 24.85
C LYS A 228 27.14 -8.80 23.90
N GLN A 229 26.75 -10.02 24.26
CA GLN A 229 26.92 -11.21 23.42
C GLN A 229 26.02 -11.15 22.18
N GLN A 230 24.73 -10.82 22.37
CA GLN A 230 23.77 -10.67 21.27
C GLN A 230 24.15 -9.53 20.33
N ALA A 231 24.55 -8.37 20.86
CA ALA A 231 25.03 -7.24 20.06
C ALA A 231 26.33 -7.55 19.29
N GLY A 232 27.15 -8.46 19.81
CA GLY A 232 28.35 -8.98 19.12
C GLY A 232 28.02 -9.96 17.99
N ASN A 233 26.85 -10.59 18.01
CA ASN A 233 26.37 -11.51 16.98
C ASN A 233 24.87 -11.32 16.67
N PRO A 234 24.49 -10.17 16.08
CA PRO A 234 23.08 -9.83 15.84
C PRO A 234 22.41 -10.80 14.85
N ARG A 235 23.17 -11.46 13.97
CA ARG A 235 22.63 -12.46 13.03
C ARG A 235 22.04 -13.66 13.75
N GLN A 236 22.63 -14.08 14.87
CA GLN A 236 22.11 -15.18 15.67
C GLN A 236 20.75 -14.85 16.25
N VAL A 237 20.56 -13.64 16.76
CA VAL A 237 19.28 -13.16 17.29
C VAL A 237 18.19 -13.18 16.21
N ILE A 238 18.54 -12.77 14.99
CA ILE A 238 17.62 -12.81 13.83
C ILE A 238 17.21 -14.26 13.53
N MET A 239 18.16 -15.19 13.49
CA MET A 239 17.86 -16.60 13.24
C MET A 239 16.96 -17.18 14.34
N GLU A 240 17.29 -16.94 15.61
CA GLU A 240 16.48 -17.39 16.75
C GLU A 240 15.05 -16.83 16.71
N PHE A 241 14.86 -15.58 16.26
CA PHE A 241 13.54 -15.00 16.07
C PHE A 241 12.71 -15.77 15.04
N PHE A 242 13.27 -16.04 13.86
CA PHE A 242 12.57 -16.76 12.79
C PHE A 242 12.43 -18.27 13.04
N GLU A 243 13.28 -18.87 13.88
CA GLU A 243 13.09 -20.23 14.38
C GLU A 243 11.91 -20.30 15.36
N LYS A 244 11.74 -19.28 16.19
CA LYS A 244 10.66 -19.20 17.19
C LYS A 244 9.31 -18.83 16.58
N TYR A 245 9.31 -17.89 15.63
CA TYR A 245 8.10 -17.33 15.03
C TYR A 245 8.06 -17.61 13.53
N PRO A 246 7.17 -18.50 13.05
CA PRO A 246 6.98 -18.72 11.63
C PRO A 246 6.55 -17.42 10.93
N MET A 247 6.94 -17.25 9.67
CA MET A 247 6.60 -16.04 8.90
C MET A 247 5.11 -15.74 8.87
N VAL A 248 4.26 -16.77 8.74
CA VAL A 248 2.79 -16.62 8.75
C VAL A 248 2.30 -16.06 10.08
N TYR A 249 2.91 -16.46 11.20
CA TYR A 249 2.56 -15.93 12.52
C TYR A 249 2.98 -14.45 12.64
N ILE A 250 4.21 -14.13 12.23
CA ILE A 250 4.73 -12.75 12.24
C ILE A 250 3.82 -11.83 11.43
N MET A 251 3.42 -12.23 10.22
CA MET A 251 2.55 -11.42 9.37
C MET A 251 1.19 -11.17 10.03
N ARG A 252 0.56 -12.20 10.61
CA ARG A 252 -0.72 -12.06 11.31
C ARG A 252 -0.65 -11.12 12.51
N GLU A 253 0.36 -11.27 13.36
CA GLU A 253 0.52 -10.38 14.52
C GLU A 253 0.74 -8.92 14.09
N LEU A 254 1.49 -8.68 13.01
CA LEU A 254 1.68 -7.33 12.46
C LEU A 254 0.40 -6.77 11.83
N GLU A 255 -0.42 -7.61 11.19
CA GLU A 255 -1.74 -7.25 10.66
C GLU A 255 -2.72 -6.92 11.80
N ASP A 256 -2.77 -7.76 12.84
CA ASP A 256 -3.62 -7.55 14.03
C ASP A 256 -3.23 -6.25 14.77
N LEU A 257 -1.92 -5.96 14.89
CA LEU A 257 -1.43 -4.68 15.42
C LEU A 257 -1.85 -3.48 14.57
N LEU A 258 -1.78 -3.61 13.24
CA LEU A 258 -2.21 -2.56 12.33
C LEU A 258 -3.72 -2.34 12.42
N GLU A 259 -4.52 -3.42 12.46
CA GLU A 259 -5.97 -3.36 12.61
C GLU A 259 -6.39 -2.71 13.94
N ALA A 260 -5.72 -3.07 15.04
CA ALA A 260 -5.94 -2.42 16.33
C ALA A 260 -5.62 -0.91 16.27
N GLY A 261 -4.51 -0.54 15.62
CA GLY A 261 -4.15 0.86 15.38
C GLY A 261 -5.20 1.63 14.57
N ILE A 262 -5.69 1.04 13.47
CA ILE A 262 -6.70 1.66 12.59
C ILE A 262 -8.06 1.75 13.29
N SER A 263 -8.41 0.77 14.12
CA SER A 263 -9.71 0.68 14.79
C SER A 263 -9.78 1.47 16.10
N HIS A 264 -8.65 1.99 16.57
CA HIS A 264 -8.60 2.75 17.81
C HIS A 264 -9.31 4.10 17.69
N THR A 265 -10.38 4.29 18.46
CA THR A 265 -11.16 5.54 18.53
C THR A 265 -10.80 6.43 19.72
N GLY A 266 -9.78 6.06 20.50
CA GLY A 266 -9.30 6.83 21.65
C GLY A 266 -8.34 7.96 21.26
N PRO A 267 -7.95 8.82 22.22
CA PRO A 267 -6.94 9.85 21.99
C PRO A 267 -5.54 9.24 21.75
N TRP A 268 -4.85 9.78 20.75
CA TRP A 268 -3.46 9.47 20.39
C TRP A 268 -2.44 10.27 21.23
#